data_AF-A0A158NE39-F1
#
_entry.id   AF-A0A158NE39-F1
#
_cell.length_a   1.000
_cell.length_b   1.000
_cell.length_c   1.000
_cell.angle_alpha   90.00
_cell.angle_beta   90.00
_cell.angle_gamma   90.00
#
_symmetry.space_group_name_H-M   'P 1'
#
loop_
_entity.id
_entity.type
_entity.pdbx_description
1 polymer ?
#
loop_
_entity_poly.entity_id
_entity_poly.type
_entity_poly.pdbx_seq_one_letter_code
_entity_poly.pdbx_strand_id
1 'polypeptide(L)'
;MSSIKNSTSMDVNEISNSYRNKENSIAEKNSEQKVNKIKSELHQDLFWTFRILIVFFKLIGLATFAHQIVIYEKRMSYTFQYSKLGIVYNIVLSSLMIASNYMSIPLRLNWNYKIKTNLSVCIAVLQTVLGALMICVTLISYCINQKSLVRIANRLITIEHEIDRLYDLYYPLQRQRIFYTIIIVCILKICLLILLLFTEIFTIHTGPVSWLTDVLPTFHVGWLLIQYFLLVTVIQTYFADVNRAIQSLIRINISDLQLQSLYRTRIIVNNSTIHQLLQLRDVHCHLCKISEDASSFYSLPLLFGIVFFFLTLIYNGYYFLSFLLTDDILNYSYNIIDVIVWIIFLIYPISLLTSRITRILIEMKKTGNIVHDLLNCAIGKEIKAELKKFSLQLLHRKIQFTANGYFMLDNTFLHSLIGTVVTYLVILMQFQMGSSHSSIRQQCNYTERDLKQEVE
;
A
#
# COMPACT_ATOMS: atom_id res chain seq x y z
N MET A 1 -77.52 -8.67 -54.78
CA MET A 1 -76.60 -7.88 -55.64
C MET A 1 -76.15 -6.68 -54.83
N SER A 2 -74.86 -6.63 -54.46
CA SER A 2 -74.10 -5.51 -53.83
C SER A 2 -74.60 -5.00 -52.46
N SER A 3 -73.83 -4.57 -51.47
CA SER A 3 -72.39 -4.36 -51.25
C SER A 3 -72.31 -3.60 -49.91
N ILE A 4 -71.81 -4.16 -48.80
CA ILE A 4 -71.34 -3.33 -47.66
C ILE A 4 -70.15 -4.01 -46.93
N LYS A 5 -68.99 -3.34 -47.08
CA LYS A 5 -67.81 -3.21 -46.21
C LYS A 5 -66.97 -4.44 -45.82
N ASN A 6 -65.91 -4.62 -46.59
CA ASN A 6 -64.57 -4.85 -46.05
C ASN A 6 -64.08 -3.59 -45.32
N SER A 7 -63.72 -3.73 -44.05
CA SER A 7 -62.65 -2.94 -43.43
C SER A 7 -62.21 -3.61 -42.13
N THR A 8 -60.90 -3.52 -41.85
CA THR A 8 -60.22 -3.78 -40.58
C THR A 8 -60.00 -5.23 -40.16
N SER A 9 -59.00 -5.88 -40.77
CA SER A 9 -58.07 -6.74 -40.02
C SER A 9 -56.63 -6.28 -40.32
N MET A 10 -56.28 -5.08 -39.85
CA MET A 10 -54.87 -4.74 -39.69
C MET A 10 -54.34 -5.62 -38.56
N ASP A 11 -53.28 -6.37 -38.84
CA ASP A 11 -52.75 -7.47 -38.06
C ASP A 11 -52.61 -7.16 -36.56
N VAL A 12 -53.51 -7.74 -35.75
CA VAL A 12 -53.46 -7.69 -34.28
C VAL A 12 -52.12 -8.24 -33.76
N ASN A 13 -51.47 -9.13 -34.51
CA ASN A 13 -50.13 -9.64 -34.21
C ASN A 13 -49.01 -8.62 -34.45
N GLU A 14 -49.11 -7.75 -35.45
CA GLU A 14 -48.12 -6.67 -35.66
C GLU A 14 -48.21 -5.61 -34.55
N ILE A 15 -49.44 -5.27 -34.14
CA ILE A 15 -49.66 -4.30 -33.06
C ILE A 15 -49.12 -4.88 -31.72
N SER A 16 -49.45 -6.14 -31.41
CA SER A 16 -48.94 -6.86 -30.23
C SER A 16 -47.40 -6.90 -30.18
N ASN A 17 -46.74 -7.26 -31.28
CA ASN A 17 -45.28 -7.31 -31.35
C ASN A 17 -44.63 -5.92 -31.27
N SER A 18 -45.27 -4.90 -31.84
CA SER A 18 -44.81 -3.51 -31.75
C SER A 18 -44.88 -2.97 -30.30
N TYR A 19 -45.97 -3.24 -29.59
CA TYR A 19 -46.10 -2.86 -28.17
C TYR A 19 -45.08 -3.57 -27.29
N ARG A 20 -44.86 -4.88 -27.50
CA ARG A 20 -43.87 -5.66 -26.75
C ARG A 20 -42.43 -5.22 -27.01
N ASN A 21 -42.09 -4.88 -28.26
CA ASN A 21 -40.78 -4.29 -28.59
C ASN A 21 -40.61 -2.90 -27.97
N LYS A 22 -41.69 -2.10 -27.91
CA LYS A 22 -41.67 -0.78 -27.28
C LYS A 22 -41.47 -0.88 -25.77
N GLU A 23 -42.16 -1.80 -25.09
CA GLU A 23 -41.95 -2.08 -23.66
C GLU A 23 -40.53 -2.58 -23.37
N ASN A 24 -40.00 -3.50 -24.17
CA ASN A 24 -38.61 -3.95 -24.03
C ASN A 24 -37.61 -2.81 -24.21
N SER A 25 -37.81 -1.93 -25.20
CA SER A 25 -36.94 -0.76 -25.43
C SER A 25 -37.00 0.27 -24.30
N ILE A 26 -38.16 0.42 -23.64
CA ILE A 26 -38.35 1.31 -22.49
C ILE A 26 -37.71 0.70 -21.24
N ALA A 27 -37.86 -0.61 -21.04
CA ALA A 27 -37.21 -1.34 -19.95
C ALA A 27 -35.67 -1.30 -20.09
N GLU A 28 -35.16 -1.46 -21.30
CA GLU A 28 -33.74 -1.37 -21.62
C GLU A 28 -33.20 0.04 -21.35
N LYS A 29 -33.87 1.10 -21.86
CA LYS A 29 -33.52 2.50 -21.56
C LYS A 29 -33.57 2.84 -20.07
N ASN A 30 -34.56 2.34 -19.34
CA ASN A 30 -34.67 2.55 -17.89
C ASN A 30 -33.55 1.80 -17.14
N SER A 31 -33.17 0.61 -17.59
CA SER A 31 -32.04 -0.14 -17.03
C SER A 31 -30.71 0.58 -17.30
N GLU A 32 -30.50 1.10 -18.51
CA GLU A 32 -29.32 1.89 -18.87
C GLU A 32 -29.24 3.20 -18.08
N GLN A 33 -30.35 3.92 -17.93
CA GLN A 33 -30.40 5.13 -17.10
C GLN A 33 -30.10 4.84 -15.63
N LYS A 34 -30.60 3.73 -15.09
CA LYS A 34 -30.33 3.31 -13.70
C LYS A 34 -28.86 2.95 -13.51
N VAL A 35 -28.26 2.22 -14.46
CA VAL A 35 -26.83 1.89 -14.47
C VAL A 35 -25.97 3.15 -14.58
N ASN A 36 -26.34 4.09 -15.45
CA ASN A 36 -25.63 5.35 -15.63
C ASN A 36 -25.72 6.25 -14.39
N LYS A 37 -26.87 6.26 -13.70
CA LYS A 37 -27.04 6.98 -12.43
C LYS A 37 -26.16 6.39 -11.32
N ILE A 38 -26.16 5.07 -11.16
CA ILE A 38 -25.31 4.36 -10.19
C ILE A 38 -23.82 4.62 -10.49
N LYS A 39 -23.43 4.61 -11.77
CA LYS A 39 -22.05 4.91 -12.21
C LYS A 39 -21.65 6.36 -11.87
N SER A 40 -22.57 7.31 -12.01
CA SER A 40 -22.35 8.72 -11.66
C SER A 40 -22.19 8.93 -10.15
N GLU A 41 -23.10 8.36 -9.34
CA GLU A 41 -23.04 8.45 -7.87
C GLU A 41 -21.75 7.81 -7.34
N LEU A 42 -21.39 6.62 -7.85
CA LEU A 42 -20.16 5.93 -7.47
C LEU A 42 -18.90 6.74 -7.81
N HIS A 43 -18.87 7.40 -8.97
CA HIS A 43 -17.73 8.22 -9.36
C HIS A 43 -17.55 9.44 -8.43
N GLN A 44 -18.66 10.00 -7.95
CA GLN A 44 -18.68 11.12 -7.01
C GLN A 44 -18.20 10.71 -5.62
N ASP A 45 -18.59 9.53 -5.13
CA ASP A 45 -18.12 8.98 -3.85
C ASP A 45 -16.61 8.70 -3.89
N LEU A 46 -16.13 8.11 -5.00
CA LEU A 46 -14.70 7.85 -5.23
C LEU A 46 -13.86 9.14 -5.12
N PHE A 47 -14.38 10.22 -5.70
CA PHE A 47 -13.74 11.51 -5.72
C PHE A 47 -13.63 12.12 -4.30
N TRP A 48 -14.69 12.01 -3.51
CA TRP A 48 -14.72 12.53 -2.14
C TRP A 48 -13.74 11.81 -1.22
N THR A 49 -13.69 10.48 -1.27
CA THR A 49 -12.77 9.71 -0.44
C THR A 49 -11.30 10.01 -0.77
N PHE A 50 -10.96 10.12 -2.06
CA PHE A 50 -9.60 10.47 -2.48
C PHE A 50 -9.18 11.84 -1.96
N ARG A 51 -10.09 12.81 -1.96
CA ARG A 51 -9.86 14.15 -1.40
C ARG A 51 -9.61 14.11 0.11
N ILE A 52 -10.41 13.36 0.86
CA ILE A 52 -10.25 13.19 2.32
C ILE A 52 -8.87 12.60 2.62
N LEU A 53 -8.45 11.58 1.86
CA LEU A 53 -7.14 10.94 2.00
C LEU A 53 -5.98 11.91 1.73
N ILE A 54 -6.09 12.78 0.72
CA ILE A 54 -5.07 13.81 0.45
C ILE A 54 -4.98 14.82 1.59
N VAL A 55 -6.13 15.28 2.10
CA VAL A 55 -6.17 16.22 3.23
C VAL A 55 -5.54 15.59 4.47
N PHE A 56 -5.83 14.32 4.72
CA PHE A 56 -5.23 13.55 5.80
C PHE A 56 -3.70 13.46 5.69
N PHE A 57 -3.16 13.08 4.52
CA PHE A 57 -1.71 13.05 4.33
C PHE A 57 -1.06 14.44 4.42
N LYS A 58 -1.79 15.50 4.02
CA LYS A 58 -1.30 16.87 4.17
C LYS A 58 -1.18 17.28 5.63
N LEU A 59 -2.13 16.88 6.48
CA LEU A 59 -2.10 17.15 7.92
C LEU A 59 -0.89 16.50 8.60
N ILE A 60 -0.56 15.27 8.21
CA ILE A 60 0.58 14.52 8.77
C ILE A 60 1.93 15.00 8.21
N GLY A 61 1.93 15.77 7.11
CA GLY A 61 3.15 16.22 6.43
C GLY A 61 3.66 15.24 5.35
N LEU A 62 2.87 14.22 5.02
CA LEU A 62 3.12 13.26 3.93
C LEU A 62 2.50 13.69 2.59
N ALA A 63 2.04 14.93 2.46
CA ALA A 63 1.64 15.52 1.19
C ALA A 63 2.01 17.01 1.15
N THR A 64 3.19 17.31 0.62
CA THR A 64 3.70 18.68 0.52
C THR A 64 3.12 19.45 -0.67
N PHE A 65 2.45 18.79 -1.62
CA PHE A 65 1.95 19.41 -2.86
C PHE A 65 0.60 20.14 -2.68
N ALA A 66 0.33 21.07 -3.60
CA ALA A 66 -1.01 21.59 -3.82
C ALA A 66 -1.74 20.71 -4.84
N HIS A 67 -3.06 20.61 -4.71
CA HIS A 67 -3.91 19.98 -5.73
C HIS A 67 -4.84 21.04 -6.30
N GLN A 68 -4.96 21.07 -7.62
CA GLN A 68 -5.92 21.89 -8.34
C GLN A 68 -6.87 20.94 -9.09
N ILE A 69 -8.16 21.15 -8.90
CA ILE A 69 -9.20 20.41 -9.61
C ILE A 69 -9.42 21.13 -10.94
N VAL A 70 -9.18 20.45 -12.05
CA VAL A 70 -9.47 20.96 -13.39
C VAL A 70 -10.63 20.15 -13.97
N ILE A 71 -11.74 20.83 -14.23
CA ILE A 71 -12.94 20.25 -14.83
C ILE A 71 -12.85 20.47 -16.34
N TYR A 72 -12.75 19.40 -17.12
CA TYR A 72 -12.82 19.46 -18.59
C TYR A 72 -13.96 18.55 -19.05
N GLU A 73 -14.90 19.09 -19.85
CA GLU A 73 -15.96 18.35 -20.54
C GLU A 73 -16.66 17.24 -19.70
N LYS A 74 -17.14 17.58 -18.50
CA LYS A 74 -17.82 16.66 -17.54
C LYS A 74 -16.95 15.58 -16.89
N ARG A 75 -15.61 15.56 -17.09
CA ARG A 75 -14.66 14.76 -16.30
C ARG A 75 -13.85 15.65 -15.35
N MET A 76 -13.80 15.25 -14.08
CA MET A 76 -12.97 15.90 -13.05
C MET A 76 -11.58 15.29 -13.08
N SER A 77 -10.57 16.10 -13.41
CA SER A 77 -9.16 15.69 -13.40
C SER A 77 -8.41 16.44 -12.30
N TYR A 78 -7.48 15.74 -11.62
CA TYR A 78 -6.59 16.37 -10.66
C TYR A 78 -5.31 16.80 -11.36
N THR A 79 -4.83 17.99 -11.06
CA THR A 79 -3.47 18.39 -11.38
C THR A 79 -2.76 18.72 -10.08
N PHE A 80 -1.62 18.08 -9.86
CA PHE A 80 -0.81 18.33 -8.69
C PHE A 80 0.26 19.37 -9.03
N GLN A 81 0.47 20.30 -8.10
CA GLN A 81 1.38 21.42 -8.27
C GLN A 81 2.31 21.56 -7.07
N TYR A 82 3.46 22.15 -7.35
CA TYR A 82 4.43 22.51 -6.34
C TYR A 82 3.83 23.57 -5.39
N SER A 83 4.03 23.39 -4.09
CA SER A 83 3.53 24.29 -3.06
C SER A 83 4.64 24.68 -2.09
N LYS A 84 4.94 25.98 -2.03
CA LYS A 84 5.88 26.56 -1.05
C LYS A 84 5.34 26.48 0.38
N LEU A 85 4.03 26.63 0.56
CA LEU A 85 3.38 26.55 1.86
C LEU A 85 3.49 25.15 2.49
N GLY A 86 3.42 24.09 1.67
CA GLY A 86 3.62 22.72 2.14
C GLY A 86 5.03 22.47 2.66
N ILE A 87 6.05 23.10 2.06
CA ILE A 87 7.43 23.03 2.55
C ILE A 87 7.55 23.75 3.90
N VAL A 88 7.04 24.98 4.00
CA VAL A 88 7.08 25.75 5.26
C VAL A 88 6.39 24.97 6.38
N TYR A 89 5.22 24.38 6.12
CA TYR A 89 4.50 23.54 7.08
C TYR A 89 5.35 22.36 7.58
N ASN A 90 5.98 21.61 6.68
CA ASN A 90 6.83 20.47 7.05
C ASN A 90 8.10 20.89 7.80
N ILE A 91 8.67 22.06 7.50
CA ILE A 91 9.81 22.62 8.25
C ILE A 91 9.38 22.95 9.68
N VAL A 92 8.23 23.61 9.86
CA VAL A 92 7.68 23.92 11.18
C VAL A 92 7.41 22.63 11.96
N LEU A 93 6.77 21.64 11.34
CA LEU A 93 6.50 20.34 11.98
C LEU A 93 7.80 19.61 12.38
N SER A 94 8.85 19.67 11.56
CA SER A 94 10.16 19.11 11.90
C SER A 94 10.78 19.84 13.10
N SER A 95 10.71 21.17 13.14
CA SER A 95 11.22 21.96 14.28
C SER A 95 10.46 21.67 15.58
N LEU A 96 9.14 21.49 15.49
CA LEU A 96 8.31 21.11 16.63
C LEU A 96 8.66 19.71 17.14
N MET A 97 8.95 18.76 16.25
CA MET A 97 9.38 17.42 16.64
C MET A 97 10.72 17.42 17.37
N ILE A 98 11.68 18.25 16.92
CA ILE A 98 12.98 18.42 17.58
C ILE A 98 12.79 19.02 18.97
N ALA A 99 11.97 20.09 19.09
CA ALA A 99 11.66 20.72 20.38
C ALA A 99 10.96 19.75 21.34
N SER A 100 10.00 18.97 20.85
CA SER A 100 9.31 17.93 21.63
C SER A 100 10.28 16.86 22.15
N ASN A 101 11.26 16.44 21.33
CA ASN A 101 12.26 15.47 21.76
C ASN A 101 13.20 16.01 22.84
N TYR A 102 13.64 17.26 22.70
CA TYR A 102 14.47 17.91 23.70
C TYR A 102 13.80 17.92 25.08
N MET A 103 12.47 18.15 25.12
CA MET A 103 11.71 18.13 26.37
C MET A 103 11.43 16.71 26.89
N SER A 104 11.22 15.74 26.00
CA SER A 104 10.85 14.37 26.37
C SER A 104 12.01 13.53 26.90
N ILE A 105 13.26 13.77 26.46
CA ILE A 105 14.43 12.97 26.86
C ILE A 105 14.70 13.05 28.39
N PRO A 106 14.76 14.24 29.03
CA PRO A 106 14.93 14.34 30.48
C PRO A 106 13.80 13.66 31.26
N LEU A 107 12.55 13.78 30.77
CA LEU A 107 11.39 13.15 31.39
C LEU A 107 11.49 11.62 31.36
N ARG A 108 11.98 11.03 30.26
CA ARG A 108 12.20 9.58 30.18
C ARG A 108 13.32 9.09 31.08
N LEU A 109 14.43 9.82 31.19
CA LEU A 109 15.55 9.43 32.07
C LEU A 109 15.13 9.37 33.54
N ASN A 110 14.30 10.35 33.95
CA ASN A 110 13.80 10.45 35.32
C ASN A 110 12.56 9.59 35.58
N TRP A 111 11.97 8.96 34.56
CA TRP A 111 10.78 8.11 34.73
C TRP A 111 11.16 6.83 35.49
N ASN A 112 10.36 6.48 36.49
CA ASN A 112 10.48 5.23 37.23
C ASN A 112 9.40 4.25 36.75
N TYR A 113 9.81 3.27 35.95
CA TYR A 113 8.97 2.13 35.57
C TYR A 113 9.35 0.89 36.38
N LYS A 114 8.40 -0.05 36.49
CA LYS A 114 8.44 -1.20 37.41
C LYS A 114 9.59 -2.20 37.15
N ILE A 115 10.15 -2.22 35.93
CA ILE A 115 11.28 -3.07 35.50
C ILE A 115 12.40 -2.19 34.93
N LYS A 116 12.95 -1.27 35.73
CA LYS A 116 14.01 -0.34 35.28
C LYS A 116 15.37 -1.04 35.24
N THR A 117 15.89 -1.27 34.04
CA THR A 117 17.27 -1.71 33.80
C THR A 117 18.02 -0.65 33.00
N ASN A 118 19.35 -0.54 33.17
CA ASN A 118 20.16 0.39 32.36
C ASN A 118 19.97 0.14 30.85
N LEU A 119 19.77 -1.13 30.47
CA LEU A 119 19.50 -1.53 29.09
C LEU A 119 18.16 -0.98 28.57
N SER A 120 17.07 -1.14 29.32
CA SER A 120 15.74 -0.66 28.90
C SER A 120 15.67 0.87 28.84
N VAL A 121 16.36 1.59 29.74
CA VAL A 121 16.47 3.06 29.65
C VAL A 121 17.23 3.46 28.38
N CYS A 122 18.35 2.80 28.09
CA CYS A 122 19.15 3.07 26.90
C CYS A 122 18.33 2.85 25.61
N ILE A 123 17.61 1.73 25.51
CA ILE A 123 16.77 1.42 24.36
C ILE A 123 15.63 2.45 24.22
N ALA A 124 14.97 2.84 25.31
CA ALA A 124 13.88 3.83 25.26
C ALA A 124 14.35 5.21 24.80
N VAL A 125 15.52 5.67 25.26
CA VAL A 125 16.12 6.94 24.80
C VAL A 125 16.54 6.84 23.34
N LEU A 126 17.19 5.74 22.95
CA LEU A 126 17.60 5.50 21.57
C LEU A 126 16.38 5.48 20.62
N GLN A 127 15.30 4.80 21.01
CA GLN A 127 14.05 4.74 20.24
C GLN A 127 13.43 6.13 20.10
N THR A 128 13.46 6.95 21.14
CA THR A 128 12.94 8.33 21.12
C THR A 128 13.72 9.19 20.12
N VAL A 129 15.05 9.20 20.21
CA VAL A 129 15.94 9.94 19.30
C VAL A 129 15.76 9.46 17.86
N LEU A 130 15.73 8.14 17.64
CA LEU A 130 15.51 7.58 16.31
C LEU A 130 14.13 7.92 15.77
N GLY A 131 13.05 7.84 16.57
CA GLY A 131 11.70 8.23 16.17
C GLY A 131 11.58 9.71 15.77
N ALA A 132 12.35 10.59 16.41
CA ALA A 132 12.47 11.99 16.02
C ALA A 132 13.18 12.17 14.69
N LEU A 133 14.37 11.56 14.59
CA LEU A 133 15.19 11.56 13.39
C LEU A 133 14.38 11.05 12.20
N MET A 134 13.62 9.98 12.42
CA MET A 134 12.71 9.39 11.45
C MET A 134 11.73 10.37 10.85
N ILE A 135 10.96 11.05 11.71
CA ILE A 135 9.95 11.99 11.29
C ILE A 135 10.63 13.14 10.54
N CYS A 136 11.72 13.69 11.07
CA CYS A 136 12.44 14.79 10.44
C CYS A 136 12.97 14.41 9.05
N VAL A 137 13.65 13.26 8.91
CA VAL A 137 14.14 12.74 7.62
C VAL A 137 12.99 12.56 6.64
N THR A 138 11.85 12.03 7.10
CA THR A 138 10.66 11.86 6.25
C THR A 138 10.13 13.21 5.78
N LEU A 139 9.87 14.15 6.68
CA LEU A 139 9.31 15.47 6.36
C LEU A 139 10.24 16.27 5.43
N ILE A 140 11.54 16.25 5.69
CA ILE A 140 12.57 16.90 4.85
C ILE A 140 12.64 16.24 3.48
N SER A 141 12.63 14.90 3.40
CA SER A 141 12.63 14.18 2.12
C SER A 141 11.41 14.55 1.27
N TYR A 142 10.22 14.69 1.88
CA TYR A 142 9.02 15.14 1.18
C TYR A 142 9.09 16.60 0.70
N CYS A 143 9.90 17.43 1.34
CA CYS A 143 10.18 18.79 0.87
C CYS A 143 11.12 18.78 -0.33
N ILE A 144 12.26 18.09 -0.21
CA ILE A 144 13.30 18.01 -1.25
C ILE A 144 12.73 17.35 -2.51
N ASN A 145 12.04 16.22 -2.34
CA ASN A 145 11.56 15.38 -3.44
C ASN A 145 10.12 15.71 -3.87
N GLN A 146 9.55 16.83 -3.43
CA GLN A 146 8.18 17.25 -3.76
C GLN A 146 7.91 17.25 -5.27
N LYS A 147 8.86 17.74 -6.08
CA LYS A 147 8.74 17.76 -7.55
C LYS A 147 8.64 16.34 -8.14
N SER A 148 9.32 15.37 -7.54
CA SER A 148 9.25 13.97 -7.95
C SER A 148 7.86 13.38 -7.67
N LEU A 149 7.33 13.62 -6.46
CA LEU A 149 5.99 13.17 -6.07
C LEU A 149 4.89 13.74 -6.97
N VAL A 150 4.96 15.05 -7.27
CA VAL A 150 4.03 15.71 -8.20
C VAL A 150 4.13 15.11 -9.60
N ARG A 151 5.35 14.84 -10.09
CA ARG A 151 5.57 14.21 -11.39
C ARG A 151 4.97 12.80 -11.45
N ILE A 152 5.19 11.99 -10.42
CA ILE A 152 4.63 10.64 -10.29
C ILE A 152 3.10 10.71 -10.39
N ALA A 153 2.47 11.56 -9.58
CA ALA A 153 1.02 11.68 -9.51
C ALA A 153 0.41 12.18 -10.84
N ASN A 154 1.00 13.21 -11.47
CA ASN A 154 0.50 13.72 -12.75
C ASN A 154 0.66 12.69 -13.89
N ARG A 155 1.80 11.99 -13.96
CA ARG A 155 2.01 10.93 -14.97
C ARG A 155 1.01 9.78 -14.78
N LEU A 156 0.69 9.44 -13.54
CA LEU A 156 -0.28 8.40 -13.21
C LEU A 156 -1.69 8.77 -13.73
N ILE A 157 -2.08 10.04 -13.59
CA ILE A 157 -3.33 10.56 -14.13
C ILE A 157 -3.32 10.55 -15.65
N THR A 158 -2.22 10.92 -16.30
CA THR A 158 -2.12 10.85 -17.77
C THR A 158 -2.32 9.41 -18.27
N ILE A 159 -1.68 8.43 -17.63
CA ILE A 159 -1.85 7.02 -17.99
C ILE A 159 -3.28 6.54 -17.78
N GLU A 160 -3.94 6.98 -16.71
CA GLU A 160 -5.35 6.70 -16.51
C GLU A 160 -6.18 7.16 -17.72
N HIS A 161 -5.98 8.40 -18.18
CA HIS A 161 -6.71 8.91 -19.35
C HIS A 161 -6.38 8.14 -20.64
N GLU A 162 -5.14 7.70 -20.82
CA GLU A 162 -4.72 6.87 -21.96
C GLU A 162 -5.38 5.48 -21.92
N ILE A 163 -5.41 4.82 -20.76
CA ILE A 163 -6.04 3.51 -20.58
C ILE A 163 -7.56 3.61 -20.78
N ASP A 164 -8.19 4.64 -20.23
CA ASP A 164 -9.62 4.92 -20.39
C ASP A 164 -10.01 5.01 -21.86
N ARG A 165 -9.25 5.79 -22.64
CA ARG A 165 -9.48 5.97 -24.08
C ARG A 165 -9.36 4.66 -24.86
N LEU A 166 -8.54 3.73 -24.39
CA LEU A 166 -8.30 2.46 -25.08
C LEU A 166 -9.36 1.40 -24.76
N TYR A 167 -10.02 1.46 -23.60
CA TYR A 167 -10.88 0.40 -23.08
C TYR A 167 -12.14 0.94 -22.39
N ASP A 168 -13.08 1.48 -23.17
CA ASP A 168 -14.35 2.06 -22.67
C ASP A 168 -15.30 1.05 -21.97
N LEU A 169 -15.12 -0.27 -22.16
CA LEU A 169 -16.17 -1.25 -21.85
C LEU A 169 -15.98 -2.13 -20.58
N TYR A 170 -14.76 -2.25 -20.02
CA TYR A 170 -14.50 -3.16 -18.88
C TYR A 170 -14.23 -2.43 -17.53
N TYR A 171 -14.63 -1.16 -17.49
CA TYR A 171 -14.02 -0.13 -16.66
C TYR A 171 -14.46 0.00 -15.18
N PRO A 172 -15.72 -0.25 -14.75
CA PRO A 172 -16.15 0.17 -13.41
C PRO A 172 -15.88 -0.83 -12.27
N LEU A 173 -16.08 -2.13 -12.47
CA LEU A 173 -16.20 -3.10 -11.37
C LEU A 173 -14.88 -3.40 -10.65
N GLN A 174 -13.77 -3.49 -11.38
CA GLN A 174 -12.46 -3.80 -10.78
C GLN A 174 -11.93 -2.63 -9.97
N ARG A 175 -11.99 -1.41 -10.54
CA ARG A 175 -11.57 -0.17 -9.86
C ARG A 175 -12.37 0.07 -8.59
N GLN A 176 -13.66 -0.24 -8.62
CA GLN A 176 -14.53 -0.22 -7.45
C GLN A 176 -14.06 -1.20 -6.35
N ARG A 177 -13.76 -2.47 -6.70
CA ARG A 177 -13.25 -3.45 -5.72
C ARG A 177 -11.92 -3.01 -5.09
N ILE A 178 -11.02 -2.44 -5.89
CA ILE A 178 -9.74 -1.91 -5.41
C ILE A 178 -9.98 -0.75 -4.45
N PHE A 179 -10.87 0.17 -4.80
CA PHE A 179 -11.22 1.31 -3.97
C PHE A 179 -11.81 0.89 -2.61
N TYR A 180 -12.75 -0.05 -2.60
CA TYR A 180 -13.24 -0.60 -1.33
C TYR A 180 -12.13 -1.29 -0.53
N THR A 181 -11.22 -2.01 -1.19
CA THR A 181 -10.08 -2.62 -0.52
C THR A 181 -9.18 -1.56 0.14
N ILE A 182 -8.93 -0.44 -0.55
CA ILE A 182 -8.16 0.70 -0.03
C ILE A 182 -8.84 1.31 1.19
N ILE A 183 -10.16 1.55 1.12
CA ILE A 183 -10.94 2.08 2.25
C ILE A 183 -10.86 1.15 3.45
N ILE A 184 -11.10 -0.16 3.25
CA ILE A 184 -11.08 -1.15 4.32
C ILE A 184 -9.71 -1.18 5.01
N VAL A 185 -8.62 -1.14 4.25
CA VAL A 185 -7.26 -1.08 4.79
C VAL A 185 -7.04 0.18 5.65
N CYS A 186 -7.51 1.33 5.18
CA CYS A 186 -7.38 2.59 5.93
C CYS A 186 -8.21 2.56 7.22
N ILE A 187 -9.47 2.10 7.14
CA ILE A 187 -10.35 1.95 8.30
C ILE A 187 -9.73 0.99 9.31
N LEU A 188 -9.26 -0.18 8.88
CA LEU A 188 -8.64 -1.16 9.75
C LEU A 188 -7.42 -0.58 10.48
N LYS A 189 -6.58 0.19 9.80
CA LYS A 189 -5.41 0.82 10.44
C LYS A 189 -5.79 1.95 11.41
N ILE A 190 -6.88 2.68 11.15
CA ILE A 190 -7.44 3.64 12.12
C ILE A 190 -8.02 2.89 13.34
N CYS A 191 -8.77 1.80 13.13
CA CYS A 191 -9.29 0.97 14.21
C CYS A 191 -8.15 0.39 15.07
N LEU A 192 -7.07 -0.08 14.45
CA LEU A 192 -5.88 -0.56 15.17
C LEU A 192 -5.22 0.56 15.98
N LEU A 193 -5.21 1.81 15.49
CA LEU A 193 -4.71 2.95 16.26
C LEU A 193 -5.60 3.26 17.46
N ILE A 194 -6.92 3.25 17.28
CA ILE A 194 -7.87 3.49 18.38
C ILE A 194 -7.72 2.39 19.44
N LEU A 195 -7.58 1.13 19.02
CA LEU A 195 -7.33 0.01 19.92
C LEU A 195 -6.01 0.18 20.68
N LEU A 196 -4.94 0.60 20.00
CA LEU A 196 -3.63 0.87 20.63
C LEU A 196 -3.72 1.98 21.68
N LEU A 197 -4.35 3.10 21.35
CA LEU A 197 -4.54 4.20 22.29
C LEU A 197 -5.41 3.77 23.48
N PHE A 198 -6.43 2.93 23.23
CA PHE A 198 -7.28 2.39 24.28
C PHE A 198 -6.48 1.48 25.22
N THR A 199 -5.68 0.53 24.71
CA THR A 199 -4.87 -0.34 25.58
C THR A 199 -3.82 0.43 26.37
N GLU A 200 -3.25 1.49 25.78
CA GLU A 200 -2.29 2.35 26.47
C GLU A 200 -2.91 3.14 27.62
N ILE A 201 -4.15 3.64 27.47
CA ILE A 201 -4.88 4.31 28.57
C ILE A 201 -5.11 3.35 29.76
N PHE A 202 -5.44 2.09 29.47
CA PHE A 202 -5.74 1.10 30.51
C PHE A 202 -4.51 0.56 31.24
N THR A 203 -3.32 0.66 30.65
CA THR A 203 -2.08 0.17 31.29
C THR A 203 -1.49 1.15 32.31
N ILE A 204 -2.12 2.33 32.55
CA ILE A 204 -1.89 3.32 33.64
C ILE A 204 -0.43 3.85 33.78
N HIS A 205 0.53 3.29 33.07
CA HIS A 205 1.97 3.51 33.31
C HIS A 205 2.63 4.51 32.36
N THR A 206 1.93 5.00 31.34
CA THR A 206 2.52 5.86 30.32
C THR A 206 1.78 7.20 30.26
N GLY A 207 2.41 8.25 30.79
CA GLY A 207 1.89 9.61 30.70
C GLY A 207 1.91 10.14 29.25
N PRO A 208 1.42 11.36 28.98
CA PRO A 208 1.33 11.94 27.64
C PRO A 208 2.66 12.02 26.88
N VAL A 209 3.79 11.87 27.57
CA VAL A 209 5.12 11.77 26.98
C VAL A 209 5.26 10.54 26.07
N SER A 210 4.73 9.38 26.46
CA SER A 210 4.83 8.16 25.63
C SER A 210 4.10 8.30 24.30
N TRP A 211 2.96 9.00 24.29
CA TRP A 211 2.20 9.25 23.06
C TRP A 211 3.03 10.05 22.06
N LEU A 212 3.79 11.04 22.55
CA LEU A 212 4.66 11.86 21.71
C LEU A 212 5.92 11.11 21.24
N THR A 213 6.47 10.24 22.08
CA THR A 213 7.77 9.60 21.81
C THR A 213 7.70 8.22 21.18
N ASP A 214 6.59 7.48 21.39
CA ASP A 214 6.40 6.11 20.91
C ASP A 214 5.25 6.04 19.89
N VAL A 215 4.05 6.49 20.25
CA VAL A 215 2.87 6.36 19.38
C VAL A 215 2.98 7.24 18.14
N LEU A 216 3.35 8.51 18.30
CA LEU A 216 3.41 9.46 17.19
C LEU A 216 4.44 9.07 16.11
N PRO A 217 5.70 8.73 16.41
CA PRO A 217 6.63 8.19 15.42
C PRO A 217 6.13 6.91 14.76
N THR A 218 5.54 6.01 15.54
CA THR A 218 5.04 4.73 15.02
C THR A 218 3.84 4.91 14.08
N PHE A 219 2.94 5.83 14.43
CA PHE A 219 1.83 6.28 13.59
C PHE A 219 2.34 6.89 12.29
N HIS A 220 3.33 7.79 12.36
CA HIS A 220 3.87 8.47 11.19
C HIS A 220 4.53 7.51 10.20
N VAL A 221 5.39 6.60 10.67
CA VAL A 221 6.01 5.57 9.81
C VAL A 221 4.98 4.57 9.31
N GLY A 222 4.00 4.20 10.14
CA GLY A 222 2.89 3.33 9.73
C GLY A 222 2.11 3.91 8.56
N TRP A 223 1.82 5.22 8.57
CA TRP A 223 1.13 5.87 7.47
C TRP A 223 2.00 6.16 6.25
N LEU A 224 3.30 6.37 6.42
CA LEU A 224 4.25 6.40 5.31
C LEU A 224 4.18 5.08 4.51
N LEU A 225 4.22 3.94 5.21
CA LEU A 225 4.13 2.60 4.60
C LEU A 225 2.78 2.38 3.89
N ILE A 226 1.68 2.79 4.51
CA ILE A 226 0.36 2.68 3.89
C ILE A 226 0.25 3.59 2.67
N GLN A 227 0.72 4.84 2.73
CA GLN A 227 0.71 5.74 1.57
C GLN A 227 1.45 5.10 0.38
N TYR A 228 2.60 4.49 0.65
CA TYR A 228 3.34 3.77 -0.37
C TYR A 228 2.58 2.54 -0.89
N PHE A 229 1.97 1.75 0.00
CA PHE A 229 1.10 0.64 -0.38
C PHE A 229 -0.06 1.08 -1.29
N LEU A 230 -0.69 2.23 -1.00
CA LEU A 230 -1.77 2.78 -1.80
C LEU A 230 -1.28 3.13 -3.21
N LEU A 231 -0.16 3.84 -3.31
CA LEU A 231 0.44 4.18 -4.61
C LEU A 231 0.78 2.92 -5.42
N VAL A 232 1.46 1.95 -4.81
CA VAL A 232 1.83 0.70 -5.49
C VAL A 232 0.58 -0.10 -5.88
N THR A 233 -0.48 -0.06 -5.08
CA THR A 233 -1.76 -0.70 -5.42
C THR A 233 -2.34 -0.09 -6.70
N VAL A 234 -2.35 1.23 -6.85
CA VAL A 234 -2.82 1.89 -8.07
C VAL A 234 -1.95 1.53 -9.28
N ILE A 235 -0.62 1.58 -9.14
CA ILE A 235 0.30 1.22 -10.23
C ILE A 235 0.10 -0.26 -10.64
N GLN A 236 -0.03 -1.16 -9.68
CA GLN A 236 -0.27 -2.58 -9.92
C GLN A 236 -1.56 -2.82 -10.71
N THR A 237 -2.58 -1.98 -10.48
CA THR A 237 -3.85 -2.10 -11.18
C THR A 237 -3.73 -1.71 -12.63
N TYR A 238 -2.97 -0.65 -12.95
CA TYR A 238 -2.68 -0.31 -14.35
C TYR A 238 -1.85 -1.38 -15.05
N PHE A 239 -0.88 -2.03 -14.37
CA PHE A 239 -0.19 -3.19 -14.97
C PHE A 239 -1.15 -4.33 -15.27
N ALA A 240 -2.10 -4.63 -14.37
CA ALA A 240 -3.11 -5.65 -14.60
C ALA A 240 -4.04 -5.28 -15.78
N ASP A 241 -4.38 -4.00 -15.92
CA ASP A 241 -5.24 -3.51 -17.00
C ASP A 241 -4.51 -3.58 -18.36
N VAL A 242 -3.23 -3.19 -18.41
CA VAL A 242 -2.37 -3.39 -19.59
C VAL A 242 -2.27 -4.86 -19.96
N ASN A 243 -2.07 -5.75 -18.99
CA ASN A 243 -2.01 -7.20 -19.25
C ASN A 243 -3.31 -7.73 -19.84
N ARG A 244 -4.45 -7.30 -19.32
CA ARG A 244 -5.77 -7.68 -19.85
C ARG A 244 -6.01 -7.10 -21.24
N ALA A 245 -5.57 -5.87 -21.47
CA ALA A 245 -5.64 -5.23 -22.76
C ALA A 245 -4.86 -6.02 -23.82
N ILE A 246 -3.60 -6.37 -23.53
CA ILE A 246 -2.80 -7.21 -24.42
C ILE A 246 -3.47 -8.57 -24.65
N GLN A 247 -4.06 -9.18 -23.62
CA GLN A 247 -4.80 -10.43 -23.75
C GLN A 247 -6.09 -10.30 -24.57
N SER A 248 -6.81 -9.17 -24.50
CA SER A 248 -8.02 -8.98 -25.29
C SER A 248 -7.71 -8.87 -26.78
N LEU A 249 -6.56 -8.30 -27.15
CA LEU A 249 -6.06 -8.29 -28.53
C LEU A 249 -5.85 -9.72 -29.06
N ILE A 250 -5.50 -10.67 -28.19
CA ILE A 250 -5.42 -12.10 -28.54
C ILE A 250 -6.82 -12.66 -28.81
N ARG A 251 -7.79 -12.42 -27.92
CA ARG A 251 -9.11 -13.04 -27.97
C ARG A 251 -9.94 -12.58 -29.17
N ILE A 252 -9.92 -11.30 -29.51
CA ILE A 252 -10.66 -10.73 -30.64
C ILE A 252 -10.25 -11.41 -31.95
N ASN A 253 -8.94 -11.58 -32.18
CA ASN A 253 -8.46 -12.24 -33.39
C ASN A 253 -8.73 -13.76 -33.42
N ILE A 254 -8.92 -14.43 -32.27
CA ILE A 254 -9.30 -15.85 -32.24
C ILE A 254 -10.78 -16.03 -32.61
N SER A 255 -11.65 -15.11 -32.15
CA SER A 255 -13.09 -15.16 -32.44
C SER A 255 -13.40 -14.88 -33.92
N ASP A 256 -12.69 -13.95 -34.56
CA ASP A 256 -12.80 -13.74 -36.01
C ASP A 256 -12.31 -14.95 -36.82
N LEU A 257 -11.33 -15.71 -36.30
CA LEU A 257 -10.81 -16.91 -36.97
C LEU A 257 -11.64 -18.17 -36.74
N GLN A 258 -12.47 -18.23 -35.68
CA GLN A 258 -13.30 -19.42 -35.39
C GLN A 258 -14.41 -19.67 -36.41
N LEU A 259 -14.67 -18.72 -37.32
CA LEU A 259 -15.50 -18.96 -38.50
C LEU A 259 -14.78 -19.76 -39.60
N GLN A 260 -13.47 -20.02 -39.48
CA GLN A 260 -12.67 -20.77 -40.46
C GLN A 260 -11.73 -21.81 -39.81
N SER A 261 -12.28 -22.99 -39.52
CA SER A 261 -11.63 -24.32 -39.53
C SER A 261 -10.54 -24.69 -38.50
N LEU A 262 -10.56 -25.98 -38.14
CA LEU A 262 -9.92 -26.67 -37.01
C LEU A 262 -8.40 -26.95 -37.12
N TYR A 263 -7.58 -26.11 -37.75
CA TYR A 263 -6.13 -26.37 -37.79
C TYR A 263 -5.27 -25.15 -37.41
N ARG A 264 -4.65 -25.26 -36.22
CA ARG A 264 -3.53 -24.45 -35.69
C ARG A 264 -3.79 -22.94 -35.66
N THR A 265 -4.21 -22.46 -34.50
CA THR A 265 -4.47 -21.06 -34.12
C THR A 265 -3.41 -20.12 -34.69
N ARG A 266 -3.78 -19.40 -35.75
CA ARG A 266 -2.89 -18.58 -36.56
C ARG A 266 -3.52 -17.20 -36.64
N ILE A 267 -2.92 -16.22 -35.96
CA ILE A 267 -3.49 -14.88 -35.84
C ILE A 267 -3.10 -14.04 -37.07
N ILE A 268 -4.09 -13.69 -37.91
CA ILE A 268 -3.98 -12.64 -38.93
C ILE A 268 -4.40 -11.33 -38.26
N VAL A 269 -3.57 -10.30 -38.38
CA VAL A 269 -3.62 -9.12 -37.50
C VAL A 269 -3.66 -7.87 -38.36
N ASN A 270 -4.64 -7.00 -38.14
CA ASN A 270 -4.83 -5.74 -38.90
C ASN A 270 -3.91 -4.61 -38.39
N ASN A 271 -3.59 -3.63 -39.23
CA ASN A 271 -2.74 -2.47 -38.88
C ASN A 271 -3.21 -1.70 -37.62
N SER A 272 -4.52 -1.67 -37.35
CA SER A 272 -5.10 -1.05 -36.15
C SER A 272 -4.65 -1.72 -34.84
N THR A 273 -4.56 -3.05 -34.83
CA THR A 273 -4.14 -3.82 -33.65
C THR A 273 -2.64 -3.71 -33.39
N ILE A 274 -1.82 -3.49 -34.43
CA ILE A 274 -0.40 -3.15 -34.28
C ILE A 274 -0.26 -1.82 -33.54
N HIS A 275 -1.04 -0.82 -33.95
CA HIS A 275 -1.03 0.49 -33.31
C HIS A 275 -1.44 0.42 -31.84
N GLN A 276 -2.48 -0.36 -31.51
CA GLN A 276 -2.90 -0.59 -30.12
C GLN A 276 -1.82 -1.30 -29.29
N LEU A 277 -1.14 -2.30 -29.86
CA LEU A 277 -0.04 -2.99 -29.20
C LEU A 277 1.14 -2.04 -28.90
N LEU A 278 1.49 -1.16 -29.85
CA LEU A 278 2.52 -0.15 -29.66
C LEU A 278 2.16 0.83 -28.54
N GLN A 279 0.91 1.30 -28.50
CA GLN A 279 0.42 2.15 -27.41
C GLN A 279 0.49 1.44 -26.06
N LEU A 280 0.06 0.18 -25.96
CA LEU A 280 0.14 -0.59 -24.72
C LEU A 280 1.59 -0.84 -24.24
N ARG A 281 2.51 -1.06 -25.18
CA ARG A 281 3.95 -1.13 -24.88
C ARG A 281 4.46 0.19 -24.31
N ASP A 282 4.07 1.30 -24.91
CA ASP A 282 4.52 2.62 -24.47
C ASP A 282 3.94 2.95 -23.09
N VAL A 283 2.65 2.68 -22.84
CA VAL A 283 2.01 2.77 -21.52
C VAL A 283 2.75 1.90 -20.49
N HIS A 284 3.04 0.64 -20.82
CA HIS A 284 3.83 -0.24 -19.95
C HIS A 284 5.21 0.37 -19.64
N CYS A 285 5.90 0.92 -20.63
CA CYS A 285 7.18 1.59 -20.44
C CYS A 285 7.08 2.79 -19.49
N HIS A 286 6.01 3.58 -19.60
CA HIS A 286 5.74 4.69 -18.69
C HIS A 286 5.43 4.21 -17.27
N LEU A 287 4.59 3.20 -17.09
CA LEU A 287 4.31 2.58 -15.78
C LEU A 287 5.57 2.06 -15.10
N CYS A 288 6.45 1.43 -15.87
CA CYS A 288 7.75 0.99 -15.40
C CYS A 288 8.61 2.17 -14.91
N LYS A 289 8.64 3.31 -15.62
CA LYS A 289 9.38 4.51 -15.18
C LYS A 289 8.77 5.10 -13.90
N ILE A 290 7.44 5.14 -13.81
CA ILE A 290 6.74 5.61 -12.61
C ILE A 290 7.04 4.71 -11.41
N SER A 291 7.14 3.40 -11.63
CA SER A 291 7.47 2.44 -10.57
C SER A 291 8.87 2.67 -10.01
N GLU A 292 9.85 2.92 -10.89
CA GLU A 292 11.22 3.29 -10.52
C GLU A 292 11.25 4.65 -9.78
N ASP A 293 10.57 5.67 -10.31
CA ASP A 293 10.45 7.00 -9.68
C ASP A 293 9.81 6.88 -8.27
N ALA A 294 8.76 6.05 -8.12
CA ALA A 294 8.09 5.79 -6.86
C ALA A 294 9.02 5.08 -5.86
N SER A 295 9.72 4.02 -6.29
CA SER A 295 10.69 3.34 -5.42
C SER A 295 11.80 4.27 -4.97
N SER A 296 12.29 5.13 -5.85
CA SER A 296 13.32 6.12 -5.53
C SER A 296 12.80 7.18 -4.54
N PHE A 297 11.57 7.66 -4.70
CA PHE A 297 10.98 8.66 -3.80
C PHE A 297 10.87 8.16 -2.35
N TYR A 298 10.35 6.94 -2.14
CA TYR A 298 10.16 6.38 -0.80
C TYR A 298 11.44 5.79 -0.18
N SER A 299 12.50 5.60 -0.98
CA SER A 299 13.71 4.86 -0.59
C SER A 299 14.33 5.29 0.75
N LEU A 300 14.61 6.58 0.91
CA LEU A 300 15.29 7.13 2.09
C LEU A 300 14.38 7.17 3.34
N PRO A 301 13.15 7.74 3.29
CA PRO A 301 12.23 7.68 4.43
C PRO A 301 11.95 6.26 4.91
N LEU A 302 11.82 5.31 3.97
CA LEU A 302 11.53 3.92 4.27
C LEU A 302 12.71 3.20 4.94
N LEU A 303 13.94 3.45 4.48
CA LEU A 303 15.15 2.86 5.07
C LEU A 303 15.20 3.16 6.57
N PHE A 304 15.12 4.44 6.89
CA PHE A 304 15.06 4.92 8.25
C PHE A 304 13.85 4.28 8.97
N GLY A 305 12.65 4.28 8.34
CA GLY A 305 11.41 3.85 9.00
C GLY A 305 11.42 2.38 9.40
N ILE A 306 12.04 1.55 8.56
CA ILE A 306 12.25 0.14 8.83
C ILE A 306 13.24 -0.07 9.99
N VAL A 307 14.32 0.71 10.08
CA VAL A 307 15.25 0.64 11.23
C VAL A 307 14.54 0.97 12.54
N PHE A 308 13.71 2.02 12.55
CA PHE A 308 12.91 2.39 13.72
C PHE A 308 11.89 1.29 14.09
N PHE A 309 11.14 0.77 13.12
CA PHE A 309 10.19 -0.34 13.35
C PHE A 309 10.88 -1.61 13.83
N PHE A 310 12.06 -1.93 13.30
CA PHE A 310 12.85 -3.07 13.70
C PHE A 310 13.25 -2.99 15.18
N LEU A 311 13.78 -1.85 15.63
CA LEU A 311 14.12 -1.64 17.04
C LEU A 311 12.88 -1.66 17.95
N THR A 312 11.79 -1.05 17.50
CA THR A 312 10.52 -1.04 18.23
C THR A 312 9.93 -2.46 18.37
N LEU A 313 10.08 -3.30 17.35
CA LEU A 313 9.68 -4.72 17.40
C LEU A 313 10.53 -5.51 18.40
N ILE A 314 11.85 -5.28 18.43
CA ILE A 314 12.74 -5.92 19.42
C ILE A 314 12.35 -5.48 20.83
N TYR A 315 12.12 -4.18 21.04
CA TYR A 315 11.72 -3.64 22.35
C TYR A 315 10.41 -4.27 22.84
N ASN A 316 9.35 -4.23 22.03
CA ASN A 316 8.06 -4.83 22.40
C ASN A 316 8.14 -6.35 22.56
N GLY A 317 8.89 -7.04 21.69
CA GLY A 317 9.10 -8.49 21.79
C GLY A 317 9.85 -8.90 23.06
N TYR A 318 10.78 -8.07 23.53
CA TYR A 318 11.49 -8.29 24.80
C TYR A 318 10.53 -8.22 25.99
N TYR A 319 9.68 -7.19 26.06
CA TYR A 319 8.66 -7.08 27.11
C TYR A 319 7.65 -8.23 27.03
N PHE A 320 7.22 -8.60 25.82
CA PHE A 320 6.33 -9.75 25.62
C PHE A 320 6.90 -11.03 26.26
N LEU A 321 8.16 -11.34 25.97
CA LEU A 321 8.82 -12.52 26.49
C LEU A 321 9.08 -12.43 28.00
N SER A 322 9.47 -11.25 28.50
CA SER A 322 9.67 -11.02 29.93
C SER A 322 8.38 -11.20 30.74
N PHE A 323 7.22 -10.78 30.22
CA PHE A 323 5.94 -10.99 30.89
C PHE A 323 5.51 -12.46 30.86
N LEU A 324 5.78 -13.19 29.77
CA LEU A 324 5.46 -14.62 29.67
C LEU A 324 6.25 -15.50 30.65
N LEU A 325 7.48 -15.08 31.00
CA LEU A 325 8.36 -15.84 31.87
C LEU A 325 8.21 -15.50 33.36
N THR A 326 7.33 -14.55 33.70
CA THR A 326 7.02 -14.23 35.10
C THR A 326 5.80 -15.04 35.54
N ASP A 327 5.88 -15.70 36.72
CA ASP A 327 4.83 -16.62 37.21
C ASP A 327 3.47 -15.95 37.50
N ASP A 328 3.40 -14.61 37.50
CA ASP A 328 2.20 -13.81 37.80
C ASP A 328 1.43 -13.33 36.54
N ILE A 329 1.16 -14.22 35.58
CA ILE A 329 0.52 -13.88 34.30
C ILE A 329 -0.82 -13.12 34.47
N LEU A 330 -1.61 -13.46 35.49
CA LEU A 330 -2.91 -12.81 35.74
C LEU A 330 -2.78 -11.32 36.08
N ASN A 331 -1.74 -10.93 36.82
CA ASN A 331 -1.48 -9.53 37.18
C ASN A 331 -0.98 -8.70 35.99
N TYR A 332 -0.42 -9.33 34.95
CA TYR A 332 0.13 -8.66 33.76
C TYR A 332 -0.74 -8.81 32.49
N SER A 333 -1.93 -9.39 32.60
CA SER A 333 -2.83 -9.67 31.47
C SER A 333 -3.07 -8.45 30.56
N TYR A 334 -3.33 -7.27 31.12
CA TYR A 334 -3.50 -6.03 30.33
C TYR A 334 -2.23 -5.60 29.58
N ASN A 335 -1.05 -5.74 30.20
CA ASN A 335 0.23 -5.40 29.57
C ASN A 335 0.56 -6.36 28.43
N ILE A 336 0.23 -7.65 28.57
CA ILE A 336 0.42 -8.64 27.50
C ILE A 336 -0.45 -8.28 26.29
N ILE A 337 -1.72 -7.91 26.53
CA ILE A 337 -2.64 -7.49 25.46
C ILE A 337 -2.11 -6.24 24.75
N ASP A 338 -1.67 -5.23 25.52
CA ASP A 338 -1.10 -4.00 24.96
C ASP A 338 0.10 -4.29 24.04
N VAL A 339 1.05 -5.10 24.51
CA VAL A 339 2.24 -5.48 23.72
C VAL A 339 1.87 -6.27 22.46
N ILE A 340 0.87 -7.16 22.52
CA ILE A 340 0.37 -7.87 21.34
C ILE A 340 -0.22 -6.87 20.33
N VAL A 341 -1.03 -5.91 20.79
CA VAL A 341 -1.61 -4.86 19.94
C VAL A 341 -0.51 -4.02 19.30
N TRP A 342 0.54 -3.65 20.04
CA TRP A 342 1.74 -2.99 19.51
C TRP A 342 2.41 -3.78 18.37
N ILE A 343 2.67 -5.08 18.58
CA ILE A 343 3.29 -5.94 17.57
C ILE A 343 2.41 -6.03 16.31
N ILE A 344 1.10 -6.22 16.47
CA ILE A 344 0.15 -6.23 15.34
C ILE A 344 0.18 -4.88 14.61
N PHE A 345 0.16 -3.77 15.35
CA PHE A 345 0.18 -2.43 14.78
C PHE A 345 1.43 -2.16 13.92
N LEU A 346 2.60 -2.69 14.34
CA LEU A 346 3.87 -2.59 13.63
C LEU A 346 3.96 -3.50 12.39
N ILE A 347 3.56 -4.77 12.52
CA ILE A 347 3.67 -5.75 11.43
C ILE A 347 2.65 -5.52 10.32
N TYR A 348 1.45 -5.06 10.66
CA TYR A 348 0.35 -4.85 9.71
C TYR A 348 0.76 -4.02 8.46
N PRO A 349 1.28 -2.78 8.57
CA PRO A 349 1.63 -1.99 7.39
C PRO A 349 2.82 -2.55 6.61
N ILE A 350 3.80 -3.18 7.27
CA ILE A 350 4.94 -3.84 6.60
C ILE A 350 4.42 -4.99 5.73
N SER A 351 3.60 -5.86 6.30
CA SER A 351 3.06 -7.03 5.60
C SER A 351 2.20 -6.68 4.39
N LEU A 352 1.39 -5.61 4.50
CA LEU A 352 0.62 -5.08 3.38
C LEU A 352 1.51 -4.59 2.25
N LEU A 353 2.52 -3.78 2.59
CA LEU A 353 3.44 -3.22 1.60
C LEU A 353 4.22 -4.32 0.89
N THR A 354 4.84 -5.25 1.63
CA THR A 354 5.66 -6.32 1.03
C THR A 354 4.83 -7.27 0.18
N SER A 355 3.62 -7.60 0.63
CA SER A 355 2.68 -8.43 -0.14
C SER A 355 2.29 -7.73 -1.44
N ARG A 356 2.00 -6.43 -1.38
CA ARG A 356 1.64 -5.66 -2.57
C ARG A 356 2.80 -5.52 -3.55
N ILE A 357 4.01 -5.27 -3.06
CA ILE A 357 5.23 -5.21 -3.86
C ILE A 357 5.51 -6.55 -4.54
N THR A 358 5.32 -7.66 -3.83
CA THR A 358 5.45 -9.00 -4.43
C THR A 358 4.42 -9.21 -5.55
N ARG A 359 3.17 -8.78 -5.34
CA ARG A 359 2.11 -8.90 -6.35
C ARG A 359 2.35 -8.06 -7.60
N ILE A 360 2.84 -6.82 -7.47
CA ILE A 360 3.18 -6.01 -8.65
C ILE A 360 4.34 -6.64 -9.42
N LEU A 361 5.38 -7.14 -8.74
CA LEU A 361 6.49 -7.84 -9.41
C LEU A 361 6.03 -9.09 -10.16
N ILE A 362 5.06 -9.84 -9.63
CA ILE A 362 4.44 -10.98 -10.32
C ILE A 362 3.65 -10.51 -11.55
N GLU A 363 2.86 -9.44 -11.42
CA GLU A 363 2.05 -8.93 -12.54
C GLU A 363 2.93 -8.38 -13.68
N MET A 364 4.05 -7.74 -13.35
CA MET A 364 5.05 -7.29 -14.33
C MET A 364 5.73 -8.46 -15.04
N LYS A 365 6.08 -9.54 -14.33
CA LYS A 365 6.62 -10.76 -14.94
C LYS A 365 5.61 -11.43 -15.87
N LYS A 366 4.33 -11.44 -15.47
CA LYS A 366 3.24 -11.98 -16.26
C LYS A 366 3.07 -11.28 -17.61
N THR A 367 3.36 -9.98 -17.71
CA THR A 367 3.41 -9.26 -19.00
C THR A 367 4.34 -9.95 -20.00
N GLY A 368 5.52 -10.39 -19.55
CA GLY A 368 6.49 -11.12 -20.37
C GLY A 368 5.92 -12.41 -20.95
N ASN A 369 5.22 -13.20 -20.12
CA ASN A 369 4.58 -14.44 -20.55
C ASN A 369 3.49 -14.18 -21.60
N ILE A 370 2.63 -13.18 -21.37
CA ILE A 370 1.56 -12.80 -22.32
C ILE A 370 2.16 -12.39 -23.67
N VAL A 371 3.22 -11.58 -23.66
CA VAL A 371 3.89 -11.13 -24.90
C VAL A 371 4.57 -12.29 -25.61
N HIS A 372 5.16 -13.24 -24.87
CA HIS A 372 5.75 -14.44 -25.45
C HIS A 372 4.71 -15.36 -26.10
N ASP A 373 3.57 -15.57 -25.44
CA ASP A 373 2.45 -16.35 -25.99
C ASP A 373 1.93 -15.69 -27.28
N LEU A 374 1.80 -14.37 -27.29
CA LEU A 374 1.40 -13.61 -28.47
C LEU A 374 2.44 -13.71 -29.61
N LEU A 375 3.73 -13.71 -29.28
CA LEU A 375 4.81 -13.90 -30.26
C LEU A 375 4.74 -15.27 -30.95
N ASN A 376 4.35 -16.32 -30.22
CA ASN A 376 4.21 -17.67 -30.75
C ASN A 376 3.00 -17.81 -31.70
N CYS A 377 1.95 -17.02 -31.47
CA CYS A 377 0.72 -17.04 -32.28
C CYS A 377 0.73 -16.07 -33.47
N ALA A 378 1.65 -15.10 -33.49
CA ALA A 378 1.73 -14.07 -34.53
C ALA A 378 2.31 -14.59 -35.87
N ILE A 379 1.57 -14.40 -36.96
CA ILE A 379 2.01 -14.75 -38.32
C ILE A 379 2.69 -13.57 -39.03
N GLY A 380 2.16 -12.36 -38.85
CA GLY A 380 2.62 -11.15 -39.54
C GLY A 380 4.07 -10.79 -39.20
N LYS A 381 4.93 -10.62 -40.22
CA LYS A 381 6.37 -10.30 -40.04
C LYS A 381 6.58 -9.02 -39.21
N GLU A 382 5.77 -8.00 -39.46
CA GLU A 382 5.86 -6.70 -38.77
C GLU A 382 5.51 -6.80 -37.29
N ILE A 383 4.39 -7.43 -36.95
CA ILE A 383 3.98 -7.67 -35.55
C ILE A 383 4.97 -8.56 -34.82
N LYS A 384 5.46 -9.59 -35.49
CA LYS A 384 6.49 -10.46 -34.91
C LYS A 384 7.75 -9.66 -34.60
N ALA A 385 8.12 -8.69 -35.43
CA ALA A 385 9.24 -7.79 -35.14
C ALA A 385 8.94 -6.88 -33.94
N GLU A 386 7.77 -6.26 -33.86
CA GLU A 386 7.39 -5.40 -32.73
C GLU A 386 7.25 -6.18 -31.40
N LEU A 387 6.69 -7.39 -31.42
CA LEU A 387 6.62 -8.28 -30.26
C LEU A 387 7.99 -8.76 -29.80
N LYS A 388 8.91 -9.04 -30.74
CA LYS A 388 10.31 -9.32 -30.39
C LYS A 388 10.96 -8.14 -29.70
N LYS A 389 10.77 -6.91 -30.20
CA LYS A 389 11.26 -5.69 -29.55
C LYS A 389 10.68 -5.53 -28.15
N PHE A 390 9.37 -5.75 -27.99
CA PHE A 390 8.72 -5.65 -26.69
C PHE A 390 9.22 -6.74 -25.72
N SER A 391 9.30 -7.99 -26.15
CA SER A 391 9.85 -9.09 -25.35
C SER A 391 11.28 -8.80 -24.90
N LEU A 392 12.12 -8.29 -25.80
CA LEU A 392 13.49 -7.88 -25.50
C LEU A 392 13.53 -6.76 -24.44
N GLN A 393 12.66 -5.76 -24.58
CA GLN A 393 12.53 -4.67 -23.60
C GLN A 393 12.14 -5.20 -22.21
N LEU A 394 11.19 -6.14 -22.13
CA LEU A 394 10.76 -6.76 -20.87
C LEU A 394 11.88 -7.60 -20.24
N LEU A 395 12.69 -8.27 -21.06
CA LEU A 395 13.81 -9.08 -20.60
C LEU A 395 14.92 -8.23 -19.96
N HIS A 396 15.25 -7.08 -20.57
CA HIS A 396 16.32 -6.21 -20.08
C HIS A 396 15.88 -5.28 -18.94
N ARG A 397 14.60 -4.90 -18.88
CA ARG A 397 14.12 -3.95 -17.87
C ARG A 397 13.75 -4.65 -16.56
N LYS A 398 14.72 -4.78 -15.66
CA LYS A 398 14.50 -5.36 -14.32
C LYS A 398 14.14 -4.28 -13.32
N ILE A 399 12.85 -4.17 -13.00
CA ILE A 399 12.36 -3.26 -11.96
C ILE A 399 12.45 -3.93 -10.61
N GLN A 400 12.98 -3.19 -9.63
CA GLN A 400 13.11 -3.63 -8.27
C GLN A 400 12.63 -2.51 -7.35
N PHE A 401 11.81 -2.89 -6.37
CA PHE A 401 11.42 -2.00 -5.28
C PHE A 401 12.39 -2.21 -4.12
N THR A 402 13.20 -1.19 -3.84
CA THR A 402 14.27 -1.27 -2.84
C THR A 402 14.26 -0.07 -1.90
N ALA A 403 14.79 -0.27 -0.69
CA ALA A 403 15.12 0.82 0.23
C ALA A 403 16.57 1.26 0.00
N ASN A 404 16.75 2.27 -0.86
CA ASN A 404 18.05 2.88 -1.18
C ASN A 404 19.13 1.86 -1.63
N GLY A 405 18.70 0.78 -2.30
CA GLY A 405 19.58 -0.30 -2.75
C GLY A 405 20.05 -1.29 -1.67
N TYR A 406 19.74 -1.09 -0.39
CA TYR A 406 20.17 -1.99 0.69
C TYR A 406 19.43 -3.31 0.72
N PHE A 407 18.10 -3.28 0.56
CA PHE A 407 17.27 -4.48 0.56
C PHE A 407 16.05 -4.32 -0.34
N MET A 408 15.60 -5.45 -0.89
CA MET A 408 14.37 -5.56 -1.66
C MET A 408 13.16 -5.57 -0.73
N LEU A 409 12.04 -5.01 -1.15
CA LEU A 409 10.85 -4.82 -0.32
C LEU A 409 9.76 -5.89 -0.56
N ASP A 410 10.14 -7.08 -1.01
CA ASP A 410 9.21 -8.17 -1.27
C ASP A 410 8.93 -9.00 0.00
N ASN A 411 8.17 -10.09 -0.14
CA ASN A 411 7.84 -10.95 1.00
C ASN A 411 9.06 -11.62 1.64
N THR A 412 10.19 -11.74 0.94
CA THR A 412 11.42 -12.29 1.52
C THR A 412 12.00 -11.36 2.58
N PHE A 413 11.82 -10.04 2.41
CA PHE A 413 12.18 -9.06 3.43
C PHE A 413 11.37 -9.22 4.71
N LEU A 414 10.05 -9.43 4.61
CA LEU A 414 9.22 -9.66 5.81
C LEU A 414 9.68 -10.92 6.56
N HIS A 415 9.98 -12.01 5.83
CA HIS A 415 10.49 -13.25 6.41
C HIS A 415 11.83 -13.03 7.12
N SER A 416 12.77 -12.34 6.46
CA SER A 416 14.06 -11.98 7.04
C SER A 416 13.92 -11.11 8.27
N LEU A 417 13.06 -10.08 8.23
CA LEU A 417 12.82 -9.16 9.34
C LEU A 417 12.35 -9.92 10.58
N ILE A 418 11.33 -10.78 10.43
CA ILE A 418 10.80 -11.60 11.53
C ILE A 418 11.88 -12.53 12.08
N GLY A 419 12.63 -13.24 11.22
CA GLY A 419 13.70 -14.14 11.64
C GLY A 419 14.82 -13.42 12.41
N THR A 420 15.22 -12.24 11.95
CA THR A 420 16.23 -11.42 12.62
C THR A 420 15.71 -10.89 13.97
N VAL A 421 14.47 -10.39 14.03
CA VAL A 421 13.85 -9.95 15.31
C VAL A 421 13.85 -11.10 16.31
N VAL A 422 13.36 -12.29 15.93
CA VAL A 422 13.33 -13.46 16.81
C VAL A 422 14.73 -13.84 17.30
N THR A 423 15.73 -13.77 16.44
CA THR A 423 17.13 -14.07 16.80
C THR A 423 17.65 -13.09 17.85
N TYR A 424 17.43 -11.78 17.67
CA TYR A 424 17.81 -10.79 18.69
C TYR A 424 17.05 -10.96 20.00
N LEU A 425 15.76 -11.33 19.95
CA LEU A 425 14.98 -11.62 21.15
C LEU A 425 15.56 -12.81 21.93
N VAL A 426 15.95 -13.89 21.24
CA VAL A 426 16.61 -15.05 21.87
C VAL A 426 17.92 -14.64 22.53
N ILE A 427 18.75 -13.84 21.86
CA ILE A 427 20.02 -13.33 22.41
C ILE A 427 19.76 -12.51 23.67
N LEU A 428 18.84 -11.54 23.61
CA LEU A 428 18.49 -10.70 24.76
C LEU A 428 17.98 -11.53 25.94
N MET A 429 17.18 -12.56 25.67
CA MET A 429 16.66 -13.44 26.71
C MET A 429 17.77 -14.25 27.38
N GLN A 430 18.71 -14.79 26.60
CA GLN A 430 19.85 -15.54 27.15
C GLN A 430 20.71 -14.68 28.06
N PHE A 431 20.96 -13.41 27.69
CA PHE A 431 21.69 -12.48 28.56
C PHE A 431 20.95 -12.19 29.86
N GLN A 432 19.63 -12.04 29.82
CA GLN A 432 18.81 -11.85 31.02
C GLN A 432 18.90 -13.07 31.95
N MET A 433 18.71 -14.28 31.43
CA MET A 433 18.78 -15.52 32.22
C MET A 433 20.17 -15.74 32.83
N GLY A 434 21.23 -15.50 32.06
CA GLY A 434 22.62 -15.62 32.54
C GLY A 434 22.95 -14.64 33.67
N SER A 435 22.41 -13.42 33.62
CA SER A 435 22.59 -12.43 34.68
C SER A 435 21.92 -12.85 36.01
N SER A 436 20.70 -13.41 35.95
CA SER A 436 19.99 -13.90 37.14
C SER A 436 20.69 -15.07 37.84
N HIS A 437 21.33 -15.97 37.08
CA HIS A 437 22.12 -17.06 37.67
C HIS A 437 23.40 -16.55 38.37
N SER A 438 24.02 -15.47 37.85
CA SER A 438 25.21 -14.88 38.46
C SER A 438 24.92 -14.20 39.80
N SER A 439 23.77 -13.53 39.93
CA SER A 439 23.34 -12.90 41.19
C SER A 439 22.99 -13.92 42.27
N ILE A 440 22.33 -15.03 41.91
CA ILE A 440 22.05 -16.13 42.85
C ILE A 440 23.35 -16.76 43.35
N ARG A 441 24.32 -17.00 42.44
CA ARG A 441 25.63 -17.56 42.81
C ARG A 441 26.45 -16.61 43.70
N GLN A 442 26.36 -15.30 43.47
CA GLN A 442 26.96 -14.30 44.37
C GLN A 442 26.31 -14.35 45.75
N GLN A 443 24.98 -14.40 45.82
CA GLN A 443 24.25 -14.44 47.09
C GLN A 443 24.59 -15.70 47.91
N CYS A 444 24.67 -16.88 47.29
CA CYS A 444 25.14 -18.10 47.96
C CYS A 444 26.59 -18.00 48.45
N ASN A 445 27.48 -17.36 47.69
CA ASN A 445 28.89 -17.16 48.09
C ASN A 445 29.05 -16.18 49.28
N TYR A 446 28.10 -15.25 49.48
CA TYR A 446 28.08 -14.39 50.66
C TYR A 446 27.57 -15.16 51.88
N THR A 447 26.50 -15.94 51.74
CA THR A 447 25.97 -16.78 52.84
C THR A 447 26.99 -17.81 53.33
N GLU A 448 27.78 -18.40 52.43
CA GLU A 448 28.85 -19.35 52.81
C GLU A 448 30.04 -18.66 53.49
N ARG A 449 30.30 -17.38 53.20
CA ARG A 449 31.35 -16.59 53.87
C ARG A 449 30.92 -16.12 55.25
N ASP A 450 29.66 -15.70 55.40
CA ASP A 450 29.10 -15.28 56.68
C ASP A 450 29.02 -16.48 57.65
N LEU A 451 28.64 -17.66 57.17
CA LEU A 451 28.67 -18.92 57.93
C LEU A 451 30.09 -19.36 58.34
N LYS A 452 31.13 -18.96 57.60
CA LYS A 452 32.53 -19.24 57.96
C LYS A 452 33.09 -18.23 58.97
N GLN A 453 32.53 -17.02 59.07
CA GLN A 453 32.92 -16.01 60.06
C GLN A 453 32.23 -16.19 61.42
N GLU A 454 31.10 -16.90 61.49
CA GLU A 454 30.44 -17.25 62.78
C GLU A 454 31.02 -18.51 63.46
N VAL A 455 31.99 -19.18 62.83
CA VAL A 455 32.59 -20.45 63.32
C VAL A 455 34.06 -20.30 63.74
N GLU A 456 34.65 -19.10 63.59
CA GLU A 456 35.90 -18.67 64.24
C GLU A 456 35.60 -17.75 65.43
#